data_AF-A0A2H0V578-F1
#
_entry.id   AF-A0A2H0V578-F1
#
_cell.length_a   1.000
_cell.length_b   1.000
_cell.length_c   1.000
_cell.angle_alpha   90.00
_cell.angle_beta   90.00
_cell.angle_gamma   90.00
#
_symmetry.space_group_name_H-M   'P 1'
#
loop_
_entity.id
_entity.type
_entity.pdbx_description
1 polymer ?
#
loop_
_entity_poly.entity_id
_entity_poly.type
_entity_poly.pdbx_seq_one_letter_code
_entity_poly.pdbx_strand_id
1 'polypeptide(L)'
;MKILIIGAKGMLGQELAKVFVDSEVHLWDREEVDITDRDSVFTKIKALAPNVVINSAAYNAVDQAEEESDLAHLVNAVGPKNLAEVARDLNCVFVHYSSDYVFDGTNVAGYIETDTPNPISEYGRSKLAGERFVQTVGGQYYIIRLSRLFGRPAVSDGAKKSFIDVMRELAETKDELQVVNEEVSCPTYAPDLALQTKKIIDSQLPYGIYHAANSNACTWYQLAEETFKILNKNIRLIPVSGDTFPRPAKRPAYSEVKNTKLAPIRSWQDALRDYLNPSLSFTPPESERSAPINRPINITQKSTSNNMKGIVLAGGKGTRLNPLTKITSKQLLPVFNKAMVMYPIETLIKAGIKDILIIVAPDYAGDFLRLLGSGKELGVKFTYEIQDEPKGLPEAFIIGENFIGDDNVTLILGDNIFFGHDFTDDIRSFDSGGRIFAVHVPDPERFGVVEFDSDLKVLSIEEKPQKPKSSYAVPGVYIYDNRVINIAKGVKPTWRAETDIVEVHKAYLGLNELDVRMVRGSWYDAGTFESLLQASNEAATQEYKKQIGVNNDVFINKK
;
A
#
# COMPACT_ATOMS: atom_id res chain seq x y z
N MET A 1 -14.92 -4.65 -20.29
CA MET A 1 -15.69 -5.58 -19.43
C MET A 1 -15.97 -4.88 -18.12
N LYS A 2 -17.20 -4.92 -17.59
CA LYS A 2 -17.52 -4.35 -16.28
C LYS A 2 -17.30 -5.40 -15.20
N ILE A 3 -16.46 -5.10 -14.21
CA ILE A 3 -16.06 -6.03 -13.16
C ILE A 3 -16.43 -5.41 -11.82
N LEU A 4 -17.15 -6.16 -10.99
CA LEU A 4 -17.40 -5.82 -9.60
C LEU A 4 -16.46 -6.64 -8.71
N ILE A 5 -15.63 -5.99 -7.91
CA ILE A 5 -14.77 -6.65 -6.91
C ILE A 5 -15.34 -6.31 -5.53
N ILE A 6 -15.68 -7.36 -4.77
CA ILE A 6 -16.20 -7.25 -3.40
C ILE A 6 -15.11 -7.65 -2.41
N GLY A 7 -14.95 -6.89 -1.33
CA GLY A 7 -13.82 -7.03 -0.40
C GLY A 7 -12.57 -6.29 -0.90
N ALA A 8 -12.76 -5.18 -1.61
CA ALA A 8 -11.69 -4.48 -2.34
C ALA A 8 -10.58 -3.93 -1.44
N LYS A 9 -10.87 -3.58 -0.17
CA LYS A 9 -9.90 -3.16 0.85
C LYS A 9 -9.08 -4.32 1.44
N GLY A 10 -9.47 -5.57 1.14
CA GLY A 10 -8.74 -6.77 1.57
C GLY A 10 -7.38 -6.94 0.88
N MET A 11 -6.55 -7.85 1.40
CA MET A 11 -5.22 -8.14 0.84
C MET A 11 -5.30 -8.54 -0.64
N LEU A 12 -6.22 -9.44 -1.00
CA LEU A 12 -6.41 -9.88 -2.38
C LEU A 12 -7.19 -8.86 -3.22
N GLY A 13 -8.22 -8.24 -2.65
CA GLY A 13 -9.05 -7.23 -3.33
C GLY A 13 -8.22 -6.08 -3.92
N GLN A 14 -7.23 -5.62 -3.17
CA GLN A 14 -6.30 -4.57 -3.61
C GLN A 14 -5.43 -5.01 -4.79
N GLU A 15 -4.99 -6.26 -4.83
CA GLU A 15 -4.18 -6.77 -5.96
C GLU A 15 -5.06 -7.07 -7.18
N LEU A 16 -6.30 -7.52 -6.97
CA LEU A 16 -7.29 -7.70 -8.04
C LEU A 16 -7.60 -6.37 -8.75
N ALA A 17 -7.75 -5.29 -7.99
CA ALA A 17 -7.95 -3.96 -8.56
C ALA A 17 -6.82 -3.54 -9.50
N LYS A 18 -5.57 -3.96 -9.23
CA LYS A 18 -4.39 -3.62 -10.05
C LYS A 18 -4.26 -4.44 -11.32
N VAL A 19 -4.72 -5.69 -11.34
CA VAL A 19 -4.58 -6.55 -12.52
C VAL A 19 -5.70 -6.33 -13.53
N PHE A 20 -6.86 -5.88 -13.10
CA PHE A 20 -8.01 -5.61 -13.97
C PHE A 20 -8.11 -4.14 -14.45
N VAL A 21 -6.99 -3.43 -14.51
CA VAL A 21 -6.94 -1.99 -14.87
C VAL A 21 -7.53 -1.67 -16.26
N ASP A 22 -7.47 -2.62 -17.20
CA ASP A 22 -8.06 -2.46 -18.55
C ASP A 22 -9.59 -2.62 -18.59
N SER A 23 -10.24 -2.82 -17.45
CA SER A 23 -11.67 -3.05 -17.30
C SER A 23 -12.36 -1.93 -16.52
N GLU A 24 -13.68 -1.80 -16.69
CA GLU A 24 -14.48 -0.91 -15.86
C GLU A 24 -14.67 -1.58 -14.50
N VAL A 25 -13.78 -1.29 -13.55
CA VAL A 25 -13.75 -1.93 -12.22
C VAL A 25 -14.52 -1.10 -11.20
N HIS A 26 -15.45 -1.75 -10.52
CA HIS A 26 -16.19 -1.22 -9.38
C HIS A 26 -15.68 -1.92 -8.12
N LEU A 27 -15.17 -1.14 -7.17
CA LEU A 27 -14.53 -1.63 -5.94
C LEU A 27 -15.48 -1.41 -4.77
N TRP A 28 -16.04 -2.49 -4.22
CA TRP A 28 -16.97 -2.45 -3.09
C TRP A 28 -16.41 -3.21 -1.89
N ASP A 29 -16.67 -2.67 -0.72
CA ASP A 29 -16.51 -3.31 0.58
C ASP A 29 -17.86 -3.31 1.32
N ARG A 30 -17.82 -3.60 2.62
CA ARG A 30 -19.02 -3.77 3.44
C ARG A 30 -19.87 -2.49 3.48
N GLU A 31 -19.25 -1.32 3.37
CA GLU A 31 -19.94 -0.03 3.39
C GLU A 31 -20.80 0.16 2.13
N GLU A 32 -20.33 -0.33 0.99
CA GLU A 32 -21.07 -0.30 -0.27
C GLU A 32 -22.08 -1.44 -0.37
N VAL A 33 -21.75 -2.66 0.08
CA VAL A 33 -22.68 -3.78 0.11
C VAL A 33 -22.36 -4.77 1.24
N ASP A 34 -23.35 -5.03 2.11
CA ASP A 34 -23.30 -6.18 3.00
C ASP A 34 -23.75 -7.42 2.21
N ILE A 35 -22.81 -8.33 1.92
CA ILE A 35 -23.09 -9.53 1.12
C ILE A 35 -24.10 -10.48 1.77
N THR A 36 -24.29 -10.34 3.09
CA THR A 36 -25.25 -11.16 3.85
C THR A 36 -26.69 -10.66 3.68
N ASP A 37 -26.87 -9.39 3.30
CA ASP A 37 -28.17 -8.80 2.97
C ASP A 37 -28.52 -9.06 1.50
N ARG A 38 -29.41 -10.04 1.30
CA ARG A 38 -29.87 -10.45 -0.02
C ARG A 38 -30.48 -9.30 -0.83
N ASP A 39 -31.36 -8.50 -0.23
CA ASP A 39 -32.14 -7.51 -0.97
C ASP A 39 -31.22 -6.36 -1.42
N SER A 40 -30.28 -5.96 -0.55
CA SER A 40 -29.22 -5.00 -0.87
C SER A 40 -28.33 -5.51 -2.00
N VAL A 41 -27.85 -6.75 -1.91
CA VAL A 41 -27.05 -7.40 -2.97
C VAL A 41 -27.78 -7.39 -4.31
N PHE A 42 -29.02 -7.86 -4.34
CA PHE A 42 -29.79 -7.97 -5.58
C PHE A 42 -30.05 -6.59 -6.19
N THR A 43 -30.47 -5.63 -5.36
CA THR A 43 -30.81 -4.28 -5.83
C THR A 43 -29.58 -3.58 -6.41
N LYS A 44 -28.48 -3.55 -5.66
CA LYS A 44 -27.27 -2.82 -6.05
C LYS A 44 -26.56 -3.48 -7.24
N ILE A 45 -26.41 -4.80 -7.24
CA ILE A 45 -25.68 -5.49 -8.32
C ILE A 45 -26.50 -5.53 -9.60
N LYS A 46 -27.84 -5.69 -9.54
CA LYS A 46 -28.70 -5.58 -10.75
C LYS A 46 -28.67 -4.17 -11.34
N ALA A 47 -28.62 -3.13 -10.50
CA ALA A 47 -28.47 -1.76 -10.97
C ALA A 47 -27.11 -1.52 -11.65
N LEU A 48 -26.04 -2.11 -11.12
CA LEU A 48 -24.70 -1.99 -11.70
C LEU A 48 -24.55 -2.79 -13.02
N ALA A 49 -25.21 -3.95 -13.10
CA ALA A 49 -25.16 -4.90 -14.21
C ALA A 49 -23.72 -5.26 -14.67
N PRO A 50 -22.87 -5.83 -13.79
CA PRO A 50 -21.50 -6.22 -14.15
C PRO A 50 -21.45 -7.46 -15.06
N ASN A 51 -20.37 -7.60 -15.84
CA ASN A 51 -20.04 -8.80 -16.61
C ASN A 51 -19.30 -9.86 -15.77
N VAL A 52 -18.61 -9.44 -14.71
CA VAL A 52 -17.91 -10.32 -13.77
C VAL A 52 -18.13 -9.81 -12.35
N VAL A 53 -18.41 -10.71 -11.41
CA VAL A 53 -18.43 -10.43 -9.97
C VAL A 53 -17.33 -11.27 -9.31
N ILE A 54 -16.39 -10.63 -8.65
CA ILE A 54 -15.28 -11.26 -7.93
C ILE A 54 -15.48 -11.06 -6.43
N ASN A 55 -15.76 -12.14 -5.72
CA ASN A 55 -15.94 -12.12 -4.27
C ASN A 55 -14.63 -12.48 -3.53
N SER A 56 -13.95 -11.46 -3.02
CA SER A 56 -12.78 -11.59 -2.13
C SER A 56 -13.09 -11.30 -0.65
N ALA A 57 -14.35 -10.99 -0.32
CA ALA A 57 -14.80 -10.83 1.06
C ALA A 57 -14.95 -12.21 1.74
N ALA A 58 -14.48 -12.30 2.99
CA ALA A 58 -14.59 -13.50 3.81
C ALA A 58 -14.45 -13.18 5.29
N TYR A 59 -15.09 -13.97 6.14
CA TYR A 59 -14.74 -14.08 7.54
C TYR A 59 -13.51 -14.99 7.65
N ASN A 60 -12.34 -14.43 7.95
CA ASN A 60 -11.04 -15.12 7.89
C ASN A 60 -10.40 -15.36 9.27
N ALA A 61 -11.11 -15.06 10.36
CA ALA A 61 -10.63 -15.30 11.71
C ALA A 61 -10.81 -16.77 12.11
N VAL A 62 -9.89 -17.63 11.66
CA VAL A 62 -9.98 -19.10 11.78
C VAL A 62 -10.31 -19.56 13.21
N ASP A 63 -9.59 -19.05 14.22
CA ASP A 63 -9.82 -19.45 15.62
C ASP A 63 -11.14 -18.91 16.18
N GLN A 64 -11.52 -17.69 15.81
CA GLN A 64 -12.79 -17.07 16.27
C GLN A 64 -14.02 -17.73 15.64
N ALA A 65 -13.87 -18.37 14.46
CA ALA A 65 -14.95 -19.09 13.80
C ALA A 65 -15.49 -20.28 14.60
N GLU A 66 -14.71 -20.84 15.54
CA GLU A 66 -15.18 -21.90 16.43
C GLU A 66 -16.23 -21.39 17.43
N GLU A 67 -16.14 -20.12 17.83
CA GLU A 67 -17.10 -19.46 18.73
C GLU A 67 -18.20 -18.71 17.95
N GLU A 68 -17.86 -18.18 16.78
CA GLU A 68 -18.73 -17.36 15.91
C GLU A 68 -19.15 -18.12 14.64
N SER A 69 -19.42 -19.43 14.75
CA SER A 69 -19.70 -20.31 13.60
C SER A 69 -20.88 -19.84 12.75
N ASP A 70 -21.94 -19.29 13.35
CA ASP A 70 -23.08 -18.70 12.64
C ASP A 70 -22.68 -17.49 11.79
N LEU A 71 -21.85 -16.59 12.32
CA LEU A 71 -21.35 -15.43 11.59
C LEU A 71 -20.40 -15.85 10.47
N ALA A 72 -19.51 -16.80 10.75
CA ALA A 72 -18.63 -17.38 9.74
C ALA A 72 -19.45 -18.02 8.61
N HIS A 73 -20.51 -18.77 8.92
CA HIS A 73 -21.41 -19.36 7.93
C HIS A 73 -22.17 -18.28 7.14
N LEU A 74 -22.69 -17.25 7.82
CA LEU A 74 -23.42 -16.16 7.18
C LEU A 74 -22.55 -15.45 6.14
N VAL A 75 -21.31 -15.09 6.49
CA VAL A 75 -20.39 -14.38 5.59
C VAL A 75 -19.78 -15.31 4.54
N ASN A 76 -19.29 -16.49 4.92
CA ASN A 76 -18.54 -17.38 4.03
C ASN A 76 -19.43 -18.32 3.20
N ALA A 77 -20.71 -18.48 3.54
CA ALA A 77 -21.62 -19.36 2.82
C ALA A 77 -22.84 -18.61 2.25
N VAL A 78 -23.59 -17.90 3.08
CA VAL A 78 -24.80 -17.18 2.63
C VAL A 78 -24.43 -15.99 1.73
N GLY A 79 -23.37 -15.26 2.06
CA GLY A 79 -22.84 -14.19 1.21
C GLY A 79 -22.54 -14.64 -0.23
N PRO A 80 -21.65 -15.63 -0.44
CA PRO A 80 -21.39 -16.20 -1.77
C PRO A 80 -22.63 -16.73 -2.47
N LYS A 81 -23.58 -17.34 -1.75
CA LYS A 81 -24.87 -17.77 -2.31
C LYS A 81 -25.62 -16.60 -2.92
N ASN A 82 -25.81 -15.50 -2.17
CA ASN A 82 -26.52 -14.32 -2.64
C ASN A 82 -25.86 -13.74 -3.90
N LEU A 83 -24.52 -13.64 -3.90
CA LEU A 83 -23.74 -13.14 -5.03
C LEU A 83 -23.82 -14.05 -6.26
N ALA A 84 -23.74 -15.37 -6.08
CA ALA A 84 -23.86 -16.33 -7.18
C ALA A 84 -25.25 -16.28 -7.81
N GLU A 85 -26.31 -16.10 -7.02
CA GLU A 85 -27.67 -16.06 -7.55
C GLU A 85 -27.92 -14.79 -8.39
N VAL A 86 -27.50 -13.62 -7.92
CA VAL A 86 -27.60 -12.40 -8.72
C VAL A 86 -26.70 -12.45 -9.95
N ALA A 87 -25.51 -13.06 -9.85
CA ALA A 87 -24.62 -13.24 -10.99
C ALA A 87 -25.25 -14.14 -12.07
N ARG A 88 -25.87 -15.24 -11.67
CA ARG A 88 -26.63 -16.12 -12.56
C ARG A 88 -27.81 -15.40 -13.21
N ASP A 89 -28.59 -14.63 -12.43
CA ASP A 89 -29.72 -13.86 -12.96
C ASP A 89 -29.29 -12.83 -14.03
N LEU A 90 -28.08 -12.27 -13.89
CA LEU A 90 -27.47 -11.34 -14.86
C LEU A 90 -26.65 -12.04 -15.96
N ASN A 91 -26.55 -13.37 -15.92
CA ASN A 91 -25.69 -14.16 -16.79
C ASN A 91 -24.22 -13.67 -16.82
N CYS A 92 -23.68 -13.30 -15.65
CA CYS A 92 -22.33 -12.81 -15.50
C CYS A 92 -21.42 -13.84 -14.81
N VAL A 93 -20.10 -13.73 -15.01
CA VAL A 93 -19.13 -14.68 -14.44
C VAL A 93 -18.95 -14.38 -12.96
N PHE A 94 -19.03 -15.40 -12.10
CA PHE A 94 -18.82 -15.28 -10.67
C PHE A 94 -17.52 -15.95 -10.21
N VAL A 95 -16.62 -15.20 -9.60
CA VAL A 95 -15.39 -15.73 -8.98
C VAL A 95 -15.54 -15.72 -7.47
N HIS A 96 -15.25 -16.85 -6.83
CA HIS A 96 -15.27 -16.98 -5.38
C HIS A 96 -14.00 -17.66 -4.86
N TYR A 97 -13.35 -17.04 -3.87
CA TYR A 97 -12.18 -17.64 -3.23
C TYR A 97 -12.60 -18.53 -2.07
N SER A 98 -12.04 -19.75 -2.06
CA SER A 98 -12.15 -20.72 -0.98
C SER A 98 -10.78 -20.93 -0.33
N SER A 99 -10.59 -22.02 0.42
CA SER A 99 -9.37 -22.28 1.20
C SER A 99 -9.01 -23.76 1.18
N ASP A 100 -7.73 -24.05 1.36
CA ASP A 100 -7.19 -25.37 1.69
C ASP A 100 -7.80 -25.98 2.97
N TYR A 101 -8.37 -25.18 3.87
CA TYR A 101 -9.07 -25.63 5.08
C TYR A 101 -10.35 -26.43 4.80
N VAL A 102 -10.77 -26.54 3.54
CA VAL A 102 -11.83 -27.47 3.15
C VAL A 102 -11.38 -28.94 3.23
N PHE A 103 -10.08 -29.22 3.38
CA PHE A 103 -9.52 -30.56 3.55
C PHE A 103 -9.16 -30.87 5.01
N ASP A 104 -9.11 -32.15 5.38
CA ASP A 104 -8.81 -32.59 6.75
C ASP A 104 -7.33 -32.62 7.09
N GLY A 105 -6.47 -32.65 6.08
CA GLY A 105 -5.02 -32.67 6.26
C GLY A 105 -4.39 -34.06 6.31
N THR A 106 -5.13 -35.12 5.97
CA THR A 106 -4.65 -36.51 6.05
C THR A 106 -3.88 -36.98 4.82
N ASN A 107 -4.11 -36.37 3.66
CA ASN A 107 -3.44 -36.73 2.41
C ASN A 107 -2.06 -36.06 2.27
N VAL A 108 -1.00 -36.77 2.68
CA VAL A 108 0.40 -36.32 2.56
C VAL A 108 0.92 -36.25 1.12
N ALA A 109 0.18 -36.77 0.14
CA ALA A 109 0.52 -36.59 -1.27
C ALA A 109 0.02 -35.25 -1.81
N GLY A 110 -0.73 -34.46 -1.04
CA GLY A 110 -1.35 -33.21 -1.47
C GLY A 110 -2.66 -33.40 -2.22
N TYR A 111 -3.50 -32.36 -2.20
CA TYR A 111 -4.86 -32.39 -2.72
C TYR A 111 -4.95 -31.82 -4.13
N ILE A 112 -5.68 -32.51 -4.99
CA ILE A 112 -6.07 -32.03 -6.32
C ILE A 112 -7.54 -31.54 -6.29
N GLU A 113 -7.96 -30.82 -7.33
CA GLU A 113 -9.26 -30.14 -7.37
C GLU A 113 -10.47 -31.09 -7.26
N THR A 114 -10.29 -32.36 -7.61
CA THR A 114 -11.32 -33.42 -7.57
C THR A 114 -11.36 -34.19 -6.26
N ASP A 115 -10.41 -33.97 -5.35
CA ASP A 115 -10.43 -34.63 -4.05
C ASP A 115 -11.62 -34.16 -3.22
N THR A 116 -12.17 -35.08 -2.43
CA THR A 116 -13.37 -34.82 -1.63
C THR A 116 -13.02 -33.96 -0.41
N PRO A 117 -13.63 -32.77 -0.25
CA PRO A 117 -13.42 -31.94 0.94
C PRO A 117 -13.98 -32.58 2.22
N ASN A 118 -13.24 -32.45 3.32
CA ASN A 118 -13.59 -32.95 4.65
C ASN A 118 -13.04 -32.00 5.75
N PRO A 119 -13.64 -30.83 5.97
CA PRO A 119 -13.07 -29.82 6.85
C PRO A 119 -13.16 -30.22 8.34
N ILE A 120 -12.09 -29.94 9.07
CA ILE A 120 -11.96 -30.25 10.51
C ILE A 120 -12.11 -29.04 11.46
N SER A 121 -12.39 -27.86 10.90
CA SER A 121 -12.66 -26.61 11.64
C SER A 121 -13.95 -25.95 11.15
N GLU A 122 -14.55 -25.09 11.97
CA GLU A 122 -15.76 -24.35 11.60
C GLU A 122 -15.50 -23.33 10.48
N TYR A 123 -14.30 -22.73 10.43
CA TYR A 123 -13.88 -21.94 9.28
C TYR A 123 -13.90 -22.76 7.99
N GLY A 124 -13.25 -23.93 7.98
CA GLY A 124 -13.24 -24.82 6.80
C GLY A 124 -14.64 -25.27 6.37
N ARG A 125 -15.51 -25.58 7.34
CA ARG A 125 -16.92 -25.94 7.09
C ARG A 125 -17.69 -24.79 6.46
N SER A 126 -17.51 -23.56 6.95
CA SER A 126 -18.15 -22.36 6.39
C SER A 126 -17.72 -22.09 4.94
N LYS A 127 -16.42 -22.23 4.62
CA LYS A 127 -15.88 -22.07 3.26
C LYS A 127 -16.43 -23.14 2.31
N LEU A 128 -16.44 -24.40 2.74
CA LEU A 128 -17.01 -25.51 1.95
C LEU A 128 -18.52 -25.34 1.72
N ALA A 129 -19.26 -24.84 2.72
CA ALA A 129 -20.68 -24.54 2.55
C ALA A 129 -20.90 -23.46 1.47
N GLY A 130 -20.04 -22.43 1.43
CA GLY A 130 -20.02 -21.45 0.34
C GLY A 130 -19.78 -22.07 -1.02
N GLU A 131 -18.77 -22.95 -1.17
CA GLU A 131 -18.54 -23.68 -2.43
C GLU A 131 -19.80 -24.43 -2.87
N ARG A 132 -20.41 -25.20 -1.95
CA ARG A 132 -21.62 -25.99 -2.24
C ARG A 132 -22.80 -25.13 -2.65
N PHE A 133 -23.01 -23.98 -2.03
CA PHE A 133 -24.07 -23.07 -2.44
C PHE A 133 -23.81 -22.51 -3.84
N VAL A 134 -22.59 -22.04 -4.14
CA VAL A 134 -22.23 -21.55 -5.48
C VAL A 134 -22.47 -22.63 -6.53
N GLN A 135 -22.02 -23.87 -6.27
CA GLN A 135 -22.25 -25.00 -7.17
C GLN A 135 -23.73 -25.34 -7.37
N THR A 136 -24.53 -25.28 -6.30
CA THR A 136 -25.97 -25.57 -6.33
C THR A 136 -26.75 -24.51 -7.08
N VAL A 137 -26.38 -23.23 -6.91
CA VAL A 137 -26.97 -22.11 -7.65
C VAL A 137 -26.68 -22.24 -9.15
N GLY A 138 -25.49 -22.71 -9.51
CA GLY A 138 -25.05 -22.90 -10.89
C GLY A 138 -24.65 -21.58 -11.56
N GLY A 139 -24.76 -21.54 -12.88
CA GLY A 139 -24.30 -20.40 -13.69
C GLY A 139 -22.82 -20.50 -14.07
N GLN A 140 -22.24 -19.37 -14.48
CA GLN A 140 -20.85 -19.27 -14.93
C GLN A 140 -19.97 -18.93 -13.72
N TYR A 141 -19.27 -19.90 -13.13
CA TYR A 141 -18.49 -19.67 -11.91
C TYR A 141 -17.08 -20.25 -11.92
N TYR A 142 -16.20 -19.60 -11.16
CA TYR A 142 -14.89 -20.09 -10.77
C TYR A 142 -14.77 -20.10 -9.26
N ILE A 143 -14.54 -21.27 -8.67
CA ILE A 143 -14.18 -21.40 -7.26
C ILE A 143 -12.68 -21.63 -7.21
N ILE A 144 -11.95 -20.75 -6.51
CA ILE A 144 -10.49 -20.81 -6.44
C ILE A 144 -10.07 -21.10 -5.00
N ARG A 145 -9.57 -22.32 -4.74
CA ARG A 145 -8.99 -22.69 -3.44
C ARG A 145 -7.53 -22.26 -3.39
N LEU A 146 -7.18 -21.52 -2.35
CA LEU A 146 -5.84 -21.01 -2.08
C LEU A 146 -5.41 -21.43 -0.67
N SER A 147 -4.14 -21.20 -0.34
CA SER A 147 -3.58 -21.49 0.97
C SER A 147 -2.71 -20.33 1.45
N ARG A 148 -2.65 -20.09 2.77
CA ARG A 148 -1.75 -19.13 3.44
C ARG A 148 -1.45 -17.87 2.62
N LEU A 149 -2.48 -17.08 2.36
CA LEU A 149 -2.36 -15.84 1.58
C LEU A 149 -1.41 -14.87 2.28
N PHE A 150 -0.44 -14.33 1.54
CA PHE A 150 0.42 -13.24 1.99
C PHE A 150 0.58 -12.19 0.91
N GLY A 151 0.94 -10.98 1.32
CA GLY A 151 0.99 -9.82 0.43
C GLY A 151 0.95 -8.54 1.22
N ARG A 152 0.70 -7.42 0.55
CA ARG A 152 0.56 -6.13 1.21
C ARG A 152 -0.60 -6.19 2.23
N PRO A 153 -0.45 -5.60 3.43
CA PRO A 153 -1.52 -5.59 4.42
C PRO A 153 -2.83 -5.04 3.84
N ALA A 154 -3.96 -5.57 4.33
CA ALA A 154 -5.27 -5.01 4.03
C ALA A 154 -5.37 -3.56 4.55
N VAL A 155 -6.13 -2.71 3.85
CA VAL A 155 -6.42 -1.33 4.28
C VAL A 155 -7.77 -1.21 5.02
N SER A 156 -8.48 -2.32 5.17
CA SER A 156 -9.72 -2.41 5.95
C SER A 156 -9.45 -2.32 7.45
N ASP A 157 -10.43 -1.78 8.20
CA ASP A 157 -10.38 -1.77 9.67
C ASP A 157 -10.17 -3.18 10.23
N GLY A 158 -9.22 -3.32 11.18
CA GLY A 158 -8.88 -4.61 11.79
C GLY A 158 -7.99 -5.52 10.93
N ALA A 159 -7.33 -5.00 9.88
CA ALA A 159 -6.38 -5.75 9.06
C ALA A 159 -5.29 -6.46 9.89
N LYS A 160 -5.25 -7.79 9.80
CA LYS A 160 -4.23 -8.62 10.45
C LYS A 160 -2.92 -8.58 9.64
N LYS A 161 -1.80 -8.51 10.36
CA LYS A 161 -0.47 -8.70 9.76
C LYS A 161 -0.35 -10.10 9.18
N SER A 162 0.39 -10.24 8.09
CA SER A 162 0.72 -11.57 7.58
C SER A 162 1.72 -12.26 8.53
N PHE A 163 1.80 -13.59 8.47
CA PHE A 163 2.83 -14.33 9.21
C PHE A 163 4.25 -13.78 8.93
N ILE A 164 4.52 -13.42 7.68
CA ILE A 164 5.82 -12.91 7.25
C ILE A 164 6.11 -11.54 7.87
N ASP A 165 5.10 -10.65 7.94
CA ASP A 165 5.24 -9.36 8.64
C ASP A 165 5.56 -9.56 10.13
N VAL A 166 4.88 -10.51 10.78
CA VAL A 166 5.13 -10.86 12.20
C VAL A 166 6.55 -11.40 12.37
N MET A 167 7.02 -12.28 11.48
CA MET A 167 8.40 -12.78 11.53
C MET A 167 9.41 -11.64 11.36
N ARG A 168 9.20 -10.72 10.40
CA ARG A 168 10.07 -9.55 10.19
C ARG A 168 10.18 -8.70 11.46
N GLU A 169 9.06 -8.44 12.14
CA GLU A 169 9.07 -7.67 13.38
C GLU A 169 9.78 -8.39 14.54
N LEU A 170 9.53 -9.69 14.70
CA LEU A 170 10.19 -10.49 15.74
C LEU A 170 11.71 -10.58 15.53
N ALA A 171 12.18 -10.62 14.27
CA ALA A 171 13.60 -10.64 13.94
C ALA A 171 14.37 -9.38 14.34
N GLU A 172 13.68 -8.27 14.67
CA GLU A 172 14.32 -7.06 15.20
C GLU A 172 14.54 -7.10 16.71
N THR A 173 13.84 -7.99 17.44
CA THR A 173 13.77 -7.96 18.91
C THR A 173 14.10 -9.29 19.57
N LYS A 174 14.21 -10.38 18.81
CA LYS A 174 14.42 -11.74 19.31
C LYS A 174 15.59 -12.38 18.59
N ASP A 175 16.47 -13.02 19.35
CA ASP A 175 17.56 -13.85 18.81
C ASP A 175 17.18 -15.34 18.69
N GLU A 176 16.05 -15.75 19.29
CA GLU A 176 15.54 -17.11 19.29
C GLU A 176 14.01 -17.13 19.19
N LEU A 177 13.45 -18.03 18.38
CA LEU A 177 12.01 -18.18 18.17
C LEU A 177 11.59 -19.65 18.04
N GLN A 178 10.49 -20.00 18.70
CA GLN A 178 9.81 -21.28 18.53
C GLN A 178 8.78 -21.18 17.40
N VAL A 179 8.86 -22.07 16.40
CA VAL A 179 7.97 -22.05 15.25
C VAL A 179 7.48 -23.45 14.92
N VAL A 180 6.19 -23.58 14.61
CA VAL A 180 5.54 -24.86 14.32
C VAL A 180 6.13 -25.49 13.06
N ASN A 181 6.54 -26.77 13.15
CA ASN A 181 7.16 -27.52 12.05
C ASN A 181 6.37 -28.77 11.61
N GLU A 182 5.07 -28.84 11.94
CA GLU A 182 4.22 -30.00 11.65
C GLU A 182 3.09 -29.71 10.66
N GLU A 183 2.81 -28.44 10.36
CA GLU A 183 1.74 -28.02 9.46
C GLU A 183 2.29 -27.65 8.09
N VAL A 184 2.08 -28.49 7.08
CA VAL A 184 2.53 -28.27 5.69
C VAL A 184 1.40 -27.68 4.86
N SER A 185 1.67 -26.61 4.11
CA SER A 185 0.73 -26.06 3.12
C SER A 185 1.47 -25.16 2.11
N CYS A 186 0.75 -24.49 1.22
CA CYS A 186 1.35 -23.62 0.19
C CYS A 186 1.17 -22.13 0.55
N PRO A 187 2.23 -21.36 0.83
CA PRO A 187 2.13 -19.90 0.88
C PRO A 187 1.67 -19.36 -0.47
N THR A 188 0.67 -18.49 -0.50
CA THR A 188 0.15 -17.91 -1.76
C THR A 188 0.33 -16.41 -1.78
N TYR A 189 1.04 -15.89 -2.77
CA TYR A 189 1.29 -14.47 -2.90
C TYR A 189 0.11 -13.78 -3.60
N ALA A 190 -0.46 -12.75 -2.97
CA ALA A 190 -1.66 -12.09 -3.44
C ALA A 190 -1.56 -11.52 -4.87
N PRO A 191 -0.44 -10.88 -5.29
CA PRO A 191 -0.25 -10.45 -6.69
C PRO A 191 -0.27 -11.61 -7.69
N ASP A 192 0.37 -12.74 -7.35
CA ASP A 192 0.41 -13.91 -8.23
C ASP A 192 -0.99 -14.52 -8.37
N LEU A 193 -1.75 -14.60 -7.28
CA LEU A 193 -3.13 -15.08 -7.29
C LEU A 193 -4.06 -14.14 -8.07
N ALA A 194 -3.90 -12.83 -7.94
CA ALA A 194 -4.66 -11.85 -8.71
C ALA A 194 -4.39 -12.01 -10.22
N LEU A 195 -3.12 -12.10 -10.62
CA LEU A 195 -2.74 -12.33 -12.01
C LEU A 195 -3.28 -13.67 -12.53
N GLN A 196 -3.23 -14.72 -11.72
CA GLN A 196 -3.80 -16.02 -12.09
C GLN A 196 -5.32 -15.95 -12.23
N THR A 197 -6.01 -15.20 -11.37
CA THR A 197 -7.46 -14.97 -11.48
C THR A 197 -7.80 -14.29 -12.82
N LYS A 198 -7.04 -13.25 -13.19
CA LYS A 198 -7.19 -12.60 -14.49
C LYS A 198 -6.98 -13.57 -15.65
N LYS A 199 -5.93 -14.40 -15.60
CA LYS A 199 -5.68 -15.43 -16.63
C LYS A 199 -6.85 -16.42 -16.76
N ILE A 200 -7.45 -16.86 -15.65
CA ILE A 200 -8.61 -17.77 -15.66
C ILE A 200 -9.79 -17.13 -16.39
N ILE A 201 -10.09 -15.86 -16.07
CA ILE A 201 -11.20 -15.12 -16.69
C ILE A 201 -10.91 -14.84 -18.17
N ASP A 202 -9.76 -14.24 -18.49
CA ASP A 202 -9.42 -13.79 -19.84
C ASP A 202 -9.29 -14.97 -20.81
N SER A 203 -8.78 -16.11 -20.34
CA SER A 203 -8.64 -17.33 -21.14
C SER A 203 -9.94 -18.14 -21.25
N GLN A 204 -11.02 -17.71 -20.57
CA GLN A 204 -12.31 -18.39 -20.54
C GLN A 204 -12.19 -19.89 -20.26
N LEU A 205 -11.40 -20.24 -19.24
CA LEU A 205 -11.21 -21.64 -18.87
C LEU A 205 -12.56 -22.29 -18.50
N PRO A 206 -12.68 -23.63 -18.53
CA PRO A 206 -13.92 -24.29 -18.14
C PRO A 206 -14.39 -23.89 -16.73
N TYR A 207 -15.64 -23.48 -16.58
CA TYR A 207 -16.20 -23.12 -15.27
C TYR A 207 -16.11 -24.28 -14.27
N GLY A 208 -15.80 -23.98 -13.01
CA GLY A 208 -15.65 -24.98 -11.97
C GLY A 208 -14.62 -24.62 -10.90
N ILE A 209 -14.09 -25.66 -10.25
CA ILE A 209 -13.16 -25.54 -9.12
C ILE A 209 -11.71 -25.61 -9.61
N TYR A 210 -10.88 -24.70 -9.12
CA TYR A 210 -9.46 -24.55 -9.37
C TYR A 210 -8.67 -24.46 -8.06
N HIS A 211 -7.46 -25.01 -8.04
CA HIS A 211 -6.46 -24.69 -7.01
C HIS A 211 -5.51 -23.63 -7.57
N ALA A 212 -5.20 -22.60 -6.77
CA ALA A 212 -4.24 -21.57 -7.13
C ALA A 212 -3.40 -21.18 -5.92
N ALA A 213 -2.25 -21.85 -5.77
CA ALA A 213 -1.19 -21.48 -4.83
C ALA A 213 0.18 -21.45 -5.53
N ASN A 214 1.14 -20.73 -4.96
CA ASN A 214 2.53 -20.81 -5.42
C ASN A 214 3.08 -22.24 -5.25
N SER A 215 3.97 -22.67 -6.14
CA SER A 215 4.50 -24.04 -6.12
C SER A 215 5.38 -24.30 -4.90
N ASN A 216 5.48 -25.59 -4.53
CA ASN A 216 6.12 -26.13 -3.33
C ASN A 216 5.29 -25.88 -2.06
N ALA A 217 5.19 -26.89 -1.20
CA ALA A 217 4.64 -26.74 0.13
C ALA A 217 5.75 -26.55 1.17
N CYS A 218 5.42 -25.92 2.28
CA CYS A 218 6.33 -25.75 3.40
C CYS A 218 5.61 -25.67 4.76
N THR A 219 6.38 -25.87 5.82
CA THR A 219 5.93 -25.61 7.19
C THR A 219 6.01 -24.14 7.57
N TRP A 220 5.38 -23.73 8.67
CA TRP A 220 5.59 -22.38 9.22
C TRP A 220 7.06 -22.14 9.57
N TYR A 221 7.73 -23.16 10.10
CA TYR A 221 9.17 -23.14 10.37
C TYR A 221 9.98 -22.85 9.11
N GLN A 222 9.75 -23.58 8.01
CA GLN A 222 10.46 -23.37 6.75
C GLN A 222 10.18 -22.00 6.14
N LEU A 223 8.94 -21.51 6.26
CA LEU A 223 8.59 -20.15 5.82
C LEU A 223 9.33 -19.09 6.65
N ALA A 224 9.43 -19.25 7.97
CA ALA A 224 10.20 -18.36 8.85
C ALA A 224 11.70 -18.42 8.55
N GLU A 225 12.25 -19.62 8.33
CA GLU A 225 13.65 -19.84 7.99
C GLU A 225 14.04 -19.12 6.69
N GLU A 226 13.28 -19.32 5.61
CA GLU A 226 13.55 -18.62 4.35
C GLU A 226 13.31 -17.11 4.48
N THR A 227 12.34 -16.66 5.28
CA THR A 227 12.14 -15.23 5.58
C THR A 227 13.39 -14.62 6.20
N PHE A 228 13.95 -15.24 7.24
CA PHE A 228 15.16 -14.72 7.91
C PHE A 228 16.41 -14.80 7.06
N LYS A 229 16.52 -15.87 6.26
CA LYS A 229 17.58 -15.99 5.26
C LYS A 229 17.55 -14.87 4.23
N ILE A 230 16.36 -14.52 3.70
CA ILE A 230 16.21 -13.40 2.75
C ILE A 230 16.52 -12.05 3.41
N LEU A 231 16.11 -11.87 4.66
CA LEU A 231 16.40 -10.66 5.45
C LEU A 231 17.83 -10.58 5.99
N ASN A 232 18.65 -11.61 5.75
CA ASN A 232 20.00 -11.75 6.32
C ASN A 232 20.04 -11.59 7.85
N LYS A 233 19.04 -12.17 8.54
CA LYS A 233 18.92 -12.15 10.01
C LYS A 233 19.34 -13.50 10.59
N ASN A 234 20.20 -13.47 11.60
CA ASN A 234 20.67 -14.67 12.28
C ASN A 234 19.82 -14.94 13.53
N ILE A 235 18.65 -15.56 13.34
CA ILE A 235 17.74 -15.95 14.42
C ILE A 235 17.79 -17.46 14.60
N ARG A 236 17.94 -17.92 15.85
CA ARG A 236 17.86 -19.35 16.18
C ARG A 236 16.40 -19.80 16.15
N LEU A 237 16.04 -20.59 15.15
CA LEU A 237 14.72 -21.22 15.06
C LEU A 237 14.69 -22.55 15.81
N ILE A 238 13.69 -22.73 16.67
CA ILE A 238 13.41 -23.97 17.39
C ILE A 238 12.12 -24.57 16.81
N PRO A 239 12.20 -25.75 16.16
CA PRO A 239 11.00 -26.42 15.67
C PRO A 239 10.18 -26.93 16.85
N VAL A 240 8.89 -26.64 16.85
CA VAL A 240 7.95 -27.11 17.89
C VAL A 240 6.72 -27.76 17.28
N SER A 241 6.02 -28.56 18.07
CA SER A 241 4.73 -29.15 17.68
C SER A 241 3.62 -28.09 17.69
N GLY A 242 2.57 -28.31 16.88
CA GLY A 242 1.36 -27.48 16.88
C GLY A 242 0.70 -27.34 18.26
N ASP A 243 0.88 -28.33 19.14
CA ASP A 243 0.34 -28.34 20.50
C ASP A 243 1.04 -27.36 21.45
N THR A 244 2.22 -26.87 21.08
CA THR A 244 2.99 -25.88 21.87
C THR A 244 2.25 -24.54 21.95
N PHE A 245 1.47 -24.22 20.91
CA PHE A 245 0.64 -23.03 20.84
C PHE A 245 -0.82 -23.47 20.65
N PRO A 246 -1.53 -23.84 21.75
CA PRO A 246 -2.88 -24.33 21.66
C PRO A 246 -3.79 -23.26 21.05
N ARG A 247 -4.53 -23.65 20.02
CA ARG A 247 -5.39 -22.76 19.23
C ARG A 247 -6.79 -23.39 19.17
N PRO A 248 -7.87 -22.58 19.29
CA PRO A 248 -9.24 -23.10 19.30
C PRO A 248 -9.58 -23.96 18.07
N ALA A 249 -9.21 -23.50 16.87
CA ALA A 249 -9.51 -24.22 15.64
C ALA A 249 -8.43 -25.27 15.33
N LYS A 250 -8.87 -26.47 14.95
CA LYS A 250 -7.99 -27.51 14.43
C LYS A 250 -7.45 -27.12 13.06
N ARG A 251 -6.17 -27.40 12.83
CA ARG A 251 -5.47 -27.08 11.58
C ARG A 251 -5.08 -28.37 10.86
N PRO A 252 -5.27 -28.45 9.54
CA PRO A 252 -4.80 -29.57 8.75
C PRO A 252 -3.29 -29.74 8.94
N ALA A 253 -2.83 -30.95 9.23
CA ALA A 253 -1.40 -31.24 9.32
C ALA A 253 -0.73 -31.11 7.94
N TYR A 254 -1.43 -31.48 6.86
CA TYR A 254 -0.92 -31.40 5.50
C TYR A 254 -2.00 -30.90 4.53
N SER A 255 -1.95 -29.66 4.08
CA SER A 255 -2.95 -29.05 3.18
C SER A 255 -2.33 -28.47 1.89
N GLU A 256 -1.29 -29.11 1.35
CA GLU A 256 -0.78 -28.78 0.01
C GLU A 256 -1.92 -28.89 -1.02
N VAL A 257 -2.21 -27.79 -1.71
CA VAL A 257 -3.15 -27.75 -2.83
C VAL A 257 -2.36 -27.72 -4.14
N LYS A 258 -2.57 -28.72 -4.99
CA LYS A 258 -1.92 -28.85 -6.29
C LYS A 258 -2.76 -28.24 -7.38
N ASN A 259 -2.17 -27.33 -8.14
CA ASN A 259 -2.81 -26.67 -9.28
C ASN A 259 -2.80 -27.61 -10.50
N THR A 260 -3.67 -28.63 -10.56
CA THR A 260 -3.65 -29.59 -11.69
C THR A 260 -4.34 -29.07 -12.95
N LYS A 261 -5.22 -28.06 -12.79
CA LYS A 261 -5.95 -27.44 -13.91
C LYS A 261 -5.33 -26.15 -14.43
N LEU A 262 -4.26 -25.66 -13.81
CA LEU A 262 -3.60 -24.41 -14.17
C LEU A 262 -2.12 -24.66 -14.45
N ALA A 263 -1.50 -23.76 -15.24
CA ALA A 263 -0.06 -23.71 -15.31
C ALA A 263 0.53 -23.46 -13.90
N PRO A 264 1.70 -24.03 -13.57
CA PRO A 264 2.36 -23.77 -12.30
C PRO A 264 2.57 -22.28 -12.08
N ILE A 265 2.13 -21.79 -10.91
CA ILE A 265 2.55 -20.49 -10.40
C ILE A 265 3.97 -20.68 -9.86
N ARG A 266 4.82 -19.64 -9.95
CA ARG A 266 6.21 -19.66 -9.45
C ARG A 266 6.31 -20.14 -7.99
N SER A 267 7.53 -20.46 -7.57
CA SER A 267 7.80 -20.93 -6.20
C SER A 267 7.42 -19.90 -5.14
N TRP A 268 6.99 -20.37 -3.97
CA TRP A 268 6.70 -19.46 -2.85
C TRP A 268 7.97 -18.74 -2.38
N GLN A 269 9.16 -19.31 -2.57
CA GLN A 269 10.43 -18.66 -2.23
C GLN A 269 10.70 -17.46 -3.14
N ASP A 270 10.45 -17.59 -4.45
CA ASP A 270 10.61 -16.46 -5.38
C ASP A 270 9.58 -15.37 -5.08
N ALA A 271 8.34 -15.76 -4.81
CA ALA A 271 7.29 -14.82 -4.41
C ALA A 271 7.59 -14.14 -3.06
N LEU A 272 8.19 -14.86 -2.11
CA LEU A 272 8.64 -14.32 -0.82
C LEU A 272 9.79 -13.32 -1.00
N ARG A 273 10.73 -13.58 -1.90
CA ARG A 273 11.80 -12.62 -2.25
C ARG A 273 11.24 -11.34 -2.82
N ASP A 274 10.30 -11.43 -3.76
CA ASP A 274 9.62 -10.26 -4.31
C ASP A 274 8.87 -9.47 -3.24
N TYR A 275 8.24 -10.17 -2.30
CA TYR A 275 7.51 -9.53 -1.21
C TYR A 275 8.43 -8.82 -0.22
N LEU A 276 9.54 -9.45 0.17
CA LEU A 276 10.50 -8.92 1.13
C LEU A 276 11.47 -7.89 0.52
N ASN A 277 11.78 -8.03 -0.77
CA ASN A 277 12.68 -7.16 -1.53
C ASN A 277 12.04 -6.75 -2.87
N PRO A 278 11.08 -5.81 -2.87
CA PRO A 278 10.37 -5.40 -4.09
C PRO A 278 11.28 -4.79 -5.17
N SER A 279 12.50 -4.37 -4.82
CA SER A 279 13.52 -3.85 -5.73
C SER A 279 14.23 -4.91 -6.58
N LEU A 280 14.02 -6.20 -6.31
CA LEU A 280 14.63 -7.35 -7.02
C LEU A 280 13.63 -8.13 -7.87
N SER A 281 12.40 -7.60 -8.09
CA SER A 281 11.30 -8.37 -8.69
C SER A 281 11.67 -8.94 -10.06
N PHE A 282 11.52 -10.26 -10.18
CA PHE A 282 11.81 -11.06 -11.37
C PHE A 282 10.94 -10.62 -12.57
N THR A 283 11.57 -10.08 -13.61
CA THR A 283 10.92 -9.79 -14.90
C THR A 283 10.65 -11.11 -15.64
N PRO A 284 9.46 -11.32 -16.27
CA PRO A 284 9.19 -12.53 -17.04
C PRO A 284 10.13 -12.68 -18.26
N PRO A 285 10.37 -13.91 -18.78
CA PRO A 285 11.32 -14.15 -19.86
C PRO A 285 11.00 -13.42 -21.17
N GLU A 286 12.06 -12.96 -21.83
CA GLU A 286 12.15 -12.13 -23.05
C GLU A 286 11.58 -12.72 -24.36
N SER A 287 10.65 -13.68 -24.35
CA SER A 287 10.25 -14.33 -25.61
C SER A 287 9.20 -13.58 -26.45
N GLU A 288 8.72 -12.39 -26.04
CA GLU A 288 7.65 -11.67 -26.77
C GLU A 288 7.86 -10.15 -26.92
N ARG A 289 9.10 -9.66 -27.00
CA ARG A 289 9.34 -8.27 -27.45
C ARG A 289 10.19 -8.22 -28.72
N SER A 290 9.54 -7.81 -29.81
CA SER A 290 10.17 -7.42 -31.07
C SER A 290 11.20 -6.30 -30.84
N ALA A 291 12.35 -6.48 -31.48
CA ALA A 291 13.62 -5.78 -31.31
C ALA A 291 13.57 -4.25 -31.10
N PRO A 292 14.38 -3.70 -30.17
CA PRO A 292 14.68 -2.27 -30.12
C PRO A 292 15.81 -1.90 -31.10
N ILE A 293 15.66 -0.72 -31.68
CA ILE A 293 16.59 -0.09 -32.63
C ILE A 293 17.85 0.35 -31.90
N ASN A 294 19.00 -0.22 -32.30
CA ASN A 294 20.34 0.17 -31.85
C ASN A 294 20.68 1.61 -32.24
N ARG A 295 21.03 2.46 -31.26
CA ARG A 295 21.98 3.56 -31.47
C ARG A 295 22.92 3.66 -30.26
N PRO A 296 24.25 3.68 -30.45
CA PRO A 296 25.21 3.74 -29.36
C PRO A 296 25.34 5.19 -28.89
N ILE A 297 25.23 5.42 -27.59
CA ILE A 297 25.74 6.63 -26.95
C ILE A 297 26.86 6.19 -26.01
N ASN A 298 28.09 6.51 -26.42
CA ASN A 298 29.26 6.49 -25.54
C ASN A 298 29.08 7.60 -24.49
N ILE A 299 28.98 7.23 -23.22
CA ILE A 299 29.23 8.17 -22.12
C ILE A 299 30.27 7.55 -21.19
N THR A 300 31.44 8.16 -21.26
CA THR A 300 32.55 8.10 -20.32
C THR A 300 32.09 8.12 -18.86
N GLN A 301 32.56 7.15 -18.08
CA GLN A 301 32.45 7.12 -16.63
C GLN A 301 32.95 8.43 -16.01
N LYS A 302 32.05 9.17 -15.38
CA LYS A 302 32.35 10.09 -14.29
C LYS A 302 31.52 9.61 -13.09
N SER A 303 32.19 9.10 -12.06
CA SER A 303 31.54 8.81 -10.79
C SER A 303 31.36 10.13 -10.02
N THR A 304 30.15 10.67 -10.02
CA THR A 304 29.68 11.59 -8.99
C THR A 304 28.64 10.84 -8.19
N SER A 305 28.93 10.52 -6.94
CA SER A 305 27.90 10.11 -6.00
C SER A 305 27.00 11.32 -5.77
N ASN A 306 25.89 11.44 -6.49
CA ASN A 306 24.89 12.47 -6.20
C ASN A 306 24.26 12.13 -4.84
N ASN A 307 24.64 12.85 -3.80
CA ASN A 307 24.00 12.70 -2.50
C ASN A 307 22.63 13.39 -2.52
N MET A 308 21.72 12.97 -1.66
CA MET A 308 20.40 13.59 -1.54
C MET A 308 20.40 14.62 -0.40
N LYS A 309 19.99 15.85 -0.71
CA LYS A 309 19.79 16.94 0.26
C LYS A 309 18.31 17.17 0.55
N GLY A 310 18.01 17.72 1.73
CA GLY A 310 16.65 18.02 2.14
C GLY A 310 16.39 19.52 2.19
N ILE A 311 15.20 19.97 1.80
CA ILE A 311 14.70 21.31 2.06
C ILE A 311 13.35 21.20 2.78
N VAL A 312 13.21 21.92 3.88
CA VAL A 312 11.93 22.13 4.56
C VAL A 312 11.53 23.59 4.39
N LEU A 313 10.42 23.84 3.68
CA LEU A 313 9.90 25.19 3.48
C LEU A 313 8.85 25.54 4.53
N ALA A 314 9.18 26.49 5.40
CA ALA A 314 8.35 26.94 6.53
C ALA A 314 8.13 28.47 6.54
N GLY A 315 8.09 29.11 5.35
CA GLY A 315 7.98 30.57 5.20
C GLY A 315 6.56 31.17 5.10
N GLY A 316 5.50 30.37 5.19
CA GLY A 316 4.12 30.85 5.00
C GLY A 316 3.57 31.67 6.18
N LYS A 317 2.84 32.77 5.90
CA LYS A 317 2.22 33.66 6.91
C LYS A 317 1.12 33.04 7.78
N GLY A 318 0.64 31.83 7.46
CA GLY A 318 -0.26 31.05 8.33
C GLY A 318 -1.60 31.72 8.69
N THR A 319 -2.12 32.64 7.87
CA THR A 319 -3.26 33.51 8.24
C THR A 319 -4.58 32.76 8.52
N ARG A 320 -4.76 31.56 7.96
CA ARG A 320 -5.97 30.73 8.13
C ARG A 320 -6.15 30.17 9.55
N LEU A 321 -5.09 30.17 10.36
CA LEU A 321 -5.10 29.69 11.74
C LEU A 321 -5.07 30.83 12.77
N ASN A 322 -5.38 32.05 12.35
CA ASN A 322 -5.55 33.18 13.27
C ASN A 322 -6.68 32.85 14.26
N PRO A 323 -6.51 33.01 15.59
CA PRO A 323 -5.45 33.79 16.26
C PRO A 323 -4.18 33.05 16.67
N LEU A 324 -4.06 31.73 16.47
CA LEU A 324 -2.89 30.98 16.91
C LEU A 324 -1.59 31.49 16.25
N THR A 325 -1.68 31.84 14.97
CA THR A 325 -0.54 32.32 14.17
C THR A 325 -0.21 33.81 14.33
N LYS A 326 -0.87 34.51 15.28
CA LYS A 326 -0.43 35.84 15.71
C LYS A 326 0.77 35.79 16.66
N ILE A 327 0.93 34.67 17.37
CA ILE A 327 1.94 34.51 18.42
C ILE A 327 3.21 33.86 17.85
N THR A 328 3.04 32.91 16.93
CA THR A 328 4.14 32.12 16.38
C THR A 328 3.83 31.66 14.95
N SER A 329 4.83 31.10 14.28
CA SER A 329 4.67 30.51 12.96
C SER A 329 3.76 29.28 13.00
N LYS A 330 3.00 29.03 11.92
CA LYS A 330 2.12 27.85 11.81
C LYS A 330 2.89 26.55 12.06
N GLN A 331 4.07 26.43 11.49
CA GLN A 331 4.88 25.21 11.54
C GLN A 331 5.50 24.97 12.93
N LEU A 332 5.43 25.96 13.84
CA LEU A 332 5.84 25.83 15.24
C LEU A 332 4.66 25.47 16.16
N LEU A 333 3.42 25.49 15.66
CA LEU A 333 2.26 25.03 16.43
C LEU A 333 2.39 23.54 16.75
N PRO A 334 1.89 23.10 17.92
CA PRO A 334 1.93 21.70 18.30
C PRO A 334 0.95 20.89 17.43
N VAL A 335 1.42 19.73 16.99
CA VAL A 335 0.58 18.63 16.53
C VAL A 335 0.82 17.49 17.51
N PHE A 336 -0.14 17.29 18.40
CA PHE A 336 -0.01 16.47 19.59
C PHE A 336 1.21 16.85 20.45
N ASN A 337 2.24 15.99 20.53
CA ASN A 337 3.37 16.13 21.45
C ASN A 337 4.65 16.73 20.81
N LYS A 338 4.59 17.22 19.57
CA LYS A 338 5.73 17.87 18.89
C LYS A 338 5.28 19.01 17.98
N ALA A 339 6.21 19.91 17.66
CA ALA A 339 5.95 20.99 16.70
C ALA A 339 5.68 20.42 15.30
N MET A 340 4.76 21.05 14.55
CA MET A 340 4.35 20.63 13.21
C MET A 340 5.54 20.40 12.25
N VAL A 341 6.56 21.26 12.29
CA VAL A 341 7.77 21.15 11.44
C VAL A 341 8.58 19.86 11.70
N MET A 342 8.43 19.24 12.87
CA MET A 342 9.17 18.01 13.18
C MET A 342 8.73 16.82 12.32
N TYR A 343 7.48 16.77 11.87
CA TYR A 343 6.98 15.67 11.03
C TYR A 343 7.68 15.59 9.65
N PRO A 344 7.77 16.68 8.87
CA PRO A 344 8.52 16.66 7.63
C PRO A 344 10.02 16.48 7.86
N ILE A 345 10.61 17.05 8.93
CA ILE A 345 12.02 16.84 9.28
C ILE A 345 12.29 15.35 9.54
N GLU A 346 11.49 14.71 10.39
CA GLU A 346 11.62 13.28 10.68
C GLU A 346 11.45 12.41 9.42
N THR A 347 10.61 12.82 8.48
CA THR A 347 10.45 12.15 7.17
C THR A 347 11.77 12.14 6.40
N LEU A 348 12.47 13.28 6.32
CA LEU A 348 13.77 13.40 5.66
C LEU A 348 14.87 12.62 6.41
N ILE A 349 14.91 12.73 7.74
CA ILE A 349 15.90 12.04 8.58
C ILE A 349 15.74 10.53 8.46
N LYS A 350 14.51 10.02 8.51
CA LYS A 350 14.19 8.60 8.37
C LYS A 350 14.64 8.06 7.00
N ALA A 351 14.48 8.85 5.95
CA ALA A 351 14.97 8.51 4.61
C ALA A 351 16.50 8.47 4.50
N GLY A 352 17.21 9.02 5.50
CA GLY A 352 18.68 9.02 5.56
C GLY A 352 19.31 10.35 5.10
N ILE A 353 18.52 11.39 4.86
CA ILE A 353 19.04 12.71 4.49
C ILE A 353 19.71 13.34 5.71
N LYS A 354 20.98 13.75 5.55
CA LYS A 354 21.81 14.30 6.64
C LYS A 354 22.01 15.80 6.58
N ASP A 355 21.95 16.40 5.39
CA ASP A 355 22.03 17.84 5.20
C ASP A 355 20.63 18.36 4.86
N ILE A 356 20.08 19.20 5.73
CA ILE A 356 18.71 19.72 5.58
C ILE A 356 18.73 21.25 5.70
N LEU A 357 18.22 21.93 4.70
CA LEU A 357 17.99 23.38 4.70
C LEU A 357 16.58 23.68 5.23
N ILE A 358 16.49 24.56 6.22
CA ILE A 358 15.23 25.06 6.77
C ILE A 358 15.04 26.50 6.27
N ILE A 359 14.03 26.72 5.44
CA ILE A 359 13.70 28.05 4.90
C ILE A 359 12.54 28.63 5.72
N VAL A 360 12.75 29.78 6.35
CA VAL A 360 11.82 30.37 7.33
C VAL A 360 11.51 31.83 7.02
N ALA A 361 10.37 32.31 7.50
CA ALA A 361 10.06 33.75 7.47
C ALA A 361 10.91 34.53 8.50
N PRO A 362 11.22 35.82 8.26
CA PRO A 362 12.06 36.64 9.15
C PRO A 362 11.53 36.70 10.60
N ASP A 363 10.22 36.88 10.74
CA ASP A 363 9.56 37.18 12.03
C ASP A 363 9.74 36.07 13.09
N TYR A 364 9.98 34.82 12.67
CA TYR A 364 10.04 33.65 13.55
C TYR A 364 11.34 32.85 13.42
N ALA A 365 12.33 33.35 12.69
CA ALA A 365 13.58 32.62 12.43
C ALA A 365 14.30 32.19 13.72
N GLY A 366 14.32 33.06 14.74
CA GLY A 366 14.92 32.76 16.03
C GLY A 366 14.26 31.61 16.79
N ASP A 367 12.95 31.41 16.62
CA ASP A 367 12.23 30.32 17.28
C ASP A 367 12.51 28.96 16.61
N PHE A 368 12.64 28.92 15.27
CA PHE A 368 13.11 27.71 14.57
C PHE A 368 14.53 27.34 15.00
N LEU A 369 15.44 28.31 15.09
CA LEU A 369 16.80 28.06 15.56
C LEU A 369 16.82 27.56 17.02
N ARG A 370 15.94 28.09 17.87
CA ARG A 370 15.80 27.62 19.27
C ARG A 370 15.29 26.18 19.33
N LEU A 371 14.33 25.82 18.50
CA LEU A 371 13.74 24.48 18.46
C LEU A 371 14.68 23.43 17.86
N LEU A 372 15.30 23.74 16.72
CA LEU A 372 16.01 22.76 15.88
C LEU A 372 17.53 22.78 16.09
N GLY A 373 18.09 23.89 16.59
CA GLY A 373 19.52 24.04 16.84
C GLY A 373 20.38 23.76 15.60
N SER A 374 21.52 23.10 15.78
CA SER A 374 22.37 22.68 14.65
C SER A 374 21.91 21.39 13.98
N GLY A 375 20.92 20.69 14.53
CA GLY A 375 20.53 19.34 14.13
C GLY A 375 21.38 18.21 14.69
N LYS A 376 22.47 18.54 15.42
CA LYS A 376 23.42 17.54 15.96
C LYS A 376 22.75 16.49 16.85
N GLU A 377 21.77 16.90 17.66
CA GLU A 377 21.01 16.00 18.54
C GLU A 377 20.15 14.99 17.76
N LEU A 378 19.77 15.34 16.53
CA LEU A 378 19.01 14.50 15.61
C LEU A 378 19.93 13.74 14.63
N GLY A 379 21.25 13.87 14.77
CA GLY A 379 22.23 13.21 13.90
C GLY A 379 22.21 13.73 12.45
N VAL A 380 21.85 15.01 12.26
CA VAL A 380 21.83 15.73 10.97
C VAL A 380 22.48 17.11 11.11
N LYS A 381 22.63 17.82 10.00
CA LYS A 381 23.11 19.20 9.92
C LYS A 381 22.01 20.08 9.34
N PHE A 382 21.56 21.06 10.13
CA PHE A 382 20.65 22.09 9.65
C PHE A 382 21.42 23.31 9.14
N THR A 383 20.99 23.79 7.96
CA THR A 383 21.29 25.13 7.43
C THR A 383 20.01 25.94 7.47
N TYR A 384 20.09 27.25 7.68
CA TYR A 384 18.92 28.12 7.74
C TYR A 384 19.04 29.23 6.70
N GLU A 385 17.96 29.48 5.98
CA GLU A 385 17.85 30.62 5.07
C GLU A 385 16.54 31.35 5.30
N ILE A 386 16.53 32.66 5.03
CA ILE A 386 15.38 33.51 5.22
C ILE A 386 14.64 33.70 3.90
N GLN A 387 13.33 33.48 3.92
CA GLN A 387 12.43 33.88 2.83
C GLN A 387 11.73 35.19 3.23
N ASP A 388 12.23 36.32 2.71
CA ASP A 388 11.71 37.65 3.04
C ASP A 388 10.22 37.81 2.69
N GLU A 389 9.83 37.32 1.52
CA GLU A 389 8.46 37.38 1.02
C GLU A 389 8.06 36.05 0.39
N PRO A 390 6.82 35.58 0.55
CA PRO A 390 6.37 34.34 -0.07
C PRO A 390 6.09 34.56 -1.56
N LYS A 391 7.06 34.27 -2.45
CA LYS A 391 6.88 34.41 -3.92
C LYS A 391 6.51 33.09 -4.62
N GLY A 392 6.02 32.13 -3.85
CA GLY A 392 5.65 30.80 -4.32
C GLY A 392 6.66 29.71 -3.92
N LEU A 393 6.27 28.45 -4.14
CA LEU A 393 7.07 27.29 -3.72
C LEU A 393 8.39 27.10 -4.51
N PRO A 394 8.45 27.38 -5.83
CA PRO A 394 9.71 27.28 -6.58
C PRO A 394 10.86 28.12 -6.03
N GLU A 395 10.56 29.22 -5.32
CA GLU A 395 11.55 30.09 -4.69
C GLU A 395 12.46 29.34 -3.71
N ALA A 396 11.97 28.25 -3.09
CA ALA A 396 12.79 27.41 -2.20
C ALA A 396 14.05 26.86 -2.88
N PHE A 397 13.97 26.50 -4.18
CA PHE A 397 15.13 26.03 -4.94
C PHE A 397 16.08 27.14 -5.34
N ILE A 398 15.59 28.38 -5.43
CA ILE A 398 16.39 29.57 -5.73
C ILE A 398 17.16 29.99 -4.47
N ILE A 399 16.48 30.10 -3.33
CA ILE A 399 17.11 30.37 -2.02
C ILE A 399 18.12 29.27 -1.70
N GLY A 400 17.75 28.01 -1.93
CA GLY A 400 18.59 26.85 -1.69
C GLY A 400 19.68 26.57 -2.73
N GLU A 401 19.88 27.43 -3.74
CA GLU A 401 20.80 27.14 -4.87
C GLU A 401 22.20 26.71 -4.39
N ASN A 402 22.84 27.50 -3.54
CA ASN A 402 24.17 27.21 -3.02
C ASN A 402 24.19 25.97 -2.12
N PHE A 403 23.09 25.73 -1.40
CA PHE A 403 22.94 24.56 -0.54
C PHE A 403 22.81 23.29 -1.37
N ILE A 404 21.99 23.29 -2.43
CA ILE A 404 21.77 22.16 -3.34
C ILE A 404 23.08 21.85 -4.09
N GLY A 405 23.68 22.84 -4.75
CA GLY A 405 24.89 22.63 -5.56
C GLY A 405 24.64 21.64 -6.70
N ASP A 406 25.46 20.59 -6.78
CA ASP A 406 25.36 19.54 -7.80
C ASP A 406 24.57 18.29 -7.34
N ASP A 407 24.01 18.33 -6.14
CA ASP A 407 23.32 17.18 -5.51
C ASP A 407 21.82 17.13 -5.86
N ASN A 408 21.22 15.95 -5.68
CA ASN A 408 19.77 15.78 -5.78
C ASN A 408 19.10 16.39 -4.53
N VAL A 409 17.83 16.80 -4.65
CA VAL A 409 17.13 17.49 -3.57
C VAL A 409 15.71 16.97 -3.37
N THR A 410 15.34 16.74 -2.11
CA THR A 410 13.96 16.51 -1.67
C THR A 410 13.44 17.75 -0.96
N LEU A 411 12.43 18.41 -1.52
CA LEU A 411 11.68 19.50 -0.88
C LEU A 411 10.43 18.93 -0.22
N ILE A 412 10.20 19.25 1.05
CA ILE A 412 8.95 18.97 1.77
C ILE A 412 8.42 20.24 2.43
N LEU A 413 7.11 20.46 2.38
CA LEU A 413 6.49 21.61 3.02
C LEU A 413 6.40 21.39 4.54
N GLY A 414 6.68 22.43 5.32
CA GLY A 414 6.78 22.36 6.78
C GLY A 414 5.46 22.05 7.52
N ASP A 415 4.36 21.98 6.80
CA ASP A 415 2.99 21.73 7.28
C ASP A 415 2.36 20.45 6.71
N ASN A 416 3.12 19.70 5.92
CA ASN A 416 2.66 18.46 5.30
C ASN A 416 3.04 17.28 6.18
N ILE A 417 2.00 16.58 6.68
CA ILE A 417 2.14 15.49 7.64
C ILE A 417 1.62 14.21 7.00
N PHE A 418 2.42 13.15 7.09
CA PHE A 418 2.11 11.85 6.51
C PHE A 418 2.11 10.77 7.59
N PHE A 419 1.08 9.94 7.58
CA PHE A 419 0.98 8.74 8.41
C PHE A 419 0.71 7.53 7.52
N GLY A 420 1.49 6.46 7.69
CA GLY A 420 1.30 5.21 6.94
C GLY A 420 2.04 5.13 5.60
N HIS A 421 2.65 6.21 5.10
CA HIS A 421 3.62 6.18 4.00
C HIS A 421 5.04 6.33 4.52
N ASP A 422 5.98 5.56 3.96
CA ASP A 422 7.41 5.72 4.22
C ASP A 422 8.11 6.17 2.94
N PHE A 423 8.60 7.42 2.91
CA PHE A 423 9.30 7.99 1.76
C PHE A 423 10.75 7.52 1.62
N THR A 424 11.25 6.65 2.53
CA THR A 424 12.64 6.20 2.53
C THR A 424 13.06 5.60 1.18
N ASP A 425 12.28 4.66 0.65
CA ASP A 425 12.58 4.03 -0.64
C ASP A 425 12.39 5.01 -1.81
N ASP A 426 11.39 5.89 -1.73
CA ASP A 426 11.14 6.89 -2.76
C ASP A 426 12.29 7.88 -2.92
N ILE A 427 12.92 8.26 -1.82
CA ILE A 427 14.06 9.18 -1.77
C ILE A 427 15.35 8.43 -2.15
N ARG A 428 15.58 7.23 -1.59
CA ARG A 428 16.82 6.47 -1.85
C ARG A 428 16.91 5.88 -3.24
N SER A 429 15.78 5.54 -3.85
CA SER A 429 15.74 4.98 -5.21
C SER A 429 15.69 6.06 -6.30
N PHE A 430 15.87 7.34 -5.95
CA PHE A 430 15.85 8.44 -6.91
C PHE A 430 17.25 8.65 -7.51
N ASP A 431 17.32 8.66 -8.84
CA ASP A 431 18.58 8.81 -9.59
C ASP A 431 18.65 10.19 -10.27
N SER A 432 17.71 10.48 -11.17
CA SER A 432 17.63 11.75 -11.91
C SER A 432 16.18 12.08 -12.32
N GLY A 433 15.97 13.30 -12.82
CA GLY A 433 14.66 13.79 -13.27
C GLY A 433 13.90 14.54 -12.19
N GLY A 434 12.58 14.36 -12.17
CA GLY A 434 11.70 14.80 -11.11
C GLY A 434 10.82 13.65 -10.65
N ARG A 435 10.54 13.59 -9.36
CA ARG A 435 9.60 12.65 -8.75
C ARG A 435 8.65 13.41 -7.84
N ILE A 436 7.37 13.30 -8.14
CA ILE A 436 6.29 13.83 -7.30
C ILE A 436 5.36 12.70 -6.87
N PHE A 437 4.39 13.04 -6.04
CA PHE A 437 3.47 12.07 -5.50
C PHE A 437 2.02 12.44 -5.78
N ALA A 438 1.13 11.47 -5.65
CA ALA A 438 -0.31 11.64 -5.81
C ALA A 438 -1.05 10.98 -4.63
N VAL A 439 -2.04 11.70 -4.10
CA VAL A 439 -2.95 11.23 -3.05
C VAL A 439 -4.38 11.44 -3.53
N HIS A 440 -5.24 10.45 -3.32
CA HIS A 440 -6.66 10.64 -3.59
C HIS A 440 -7.28 11.56 -2.54
N VAL A 441 -7.93 12.64 -2.98
CA VAL A 441 -8.61 13.61 -2.10
C VAL A 441 -10.04 13.87 -2.56
N PRO A 442 -10.97 14.16 -1.64
CA PRO A 442 -12.35 14.51 -1.99
C PRO A 442 -12.49 15.91 -2.61
N ASP A 443 -11.53 16.80 -2.38
CA ASP A 443 -11.53 18.22 -2.76
C ASP A 443 -10.28 18.63 -3.59
N PRO A 444 -10.08 18.02 -4.78
CA PRO A 444 -8.87 18.19 -5.60
C PRO A 444 -8.67 19.62 -6.13
N GLU A 445 -9.72 20.45 -6.22
CA GLU A 445 -9.66 21.84 -6.69
C GLU A 445 -8.78 22.76 -5.82
N ARG A 446 -8.40 22.30 -4.62
CA ARG A 446 -7.54 23.05 -3.69
C ARG A 446 -6.05 22.85 -3.93
N PHE A 447 -5.66 21.90 -4.77
CA PHE A 447 -4.28 21.44 -4.91
C PHE A 447 -3.84 21.37 -6.38
N GLY A 448 -2.57 21.02 -6.62
CA GLY A 448 -2.13 20.57 -7.94
C GLY A 448 -2.74 19.19 -8.23
N VAL A 449 -3.38 19.02 -9.39
CA VAL A 449 -4.09 17.78 -9.77
C VAL A 449 -3.34 17.10 -10.89
N VAL A 450 -3.09 15.79 -10.74
CA VAL A 450 -2.44 14.95 -11.75
C VAL A 450 -3.48 14.17 -12.54
N GLU A 451 -3.47 14.31 -13.85
CA GLU A 451 -4.24 13.48 -14.77
C GLU A 451 -3.37 12.30 -15.22
N PHE A 452 -3.94 11.10 -15.15
CA PHE A 452 -3.30 9.86 -15.61
C PHE A 452 -4.07 9.30 -16.81
N ASP A 453 -3.36 8.63 -17.72
CA ASP A 453 -3.99 7.74 -18.70
C ASP A 453 -4.34 6.37 -18.09
N SER A 454 -4.87 5.48 -18.93
CA SER A 454 -5.26 4.12 -18.53
C SER A 454 -4.10 3.27 -18.00
N ASP A 455 -2.86 3.61 -18.34
CA ASP A 455 -1.65 2.88 -17.93
C ASP A 455 -0.97 3.55 -16.71
N LEU A 456 -1.65 4.48 -16.04
CA LEU A 456 -1.11 5.32 -14.97
C LEU A 456 0.09 6.19 -15.39
N LYS A 457 0.22 6.49 -16.68
CA LYS A 457 1.19 7.48 -17.14
C LYS A 457 0.59 8.87 -17.04
N VAL A 458 1.40 9.82 -16.59
CA VAL A 458 0.97 11.20 -16.37
C VAL A 458 0.73 11.90 -17.70
N LEU A 459 -0.50 12.37 -17.90
CA LEU A 459 -0.91 13.14 -19.08
C LEU A 459 -0.74 14.63 -18.86
N SER A 460 -1.21 15.13 -17.72
CA SER A 460 -1.17 16.55 -17.40
C SER A 460 -1.16 16.81 -15.90
N ILE A 461 -0.71 18.00 -15.53
CA ILE A 461 -0.73 18.49 -14.14
C ILE A 461 -1.26 19.92 -14.15
N GLU A 462 -2.26 20.21 -13.32
CA GLU A 462 -2.93 21.52 -13.28
C GLU A 462 -2.98 22.06 -11.85
N GLU A 463 -2.64 23.34 -11.66
CA GLU A 463 -2.73 23.99 -10.35
C GLU A 463 -4.16 24.46 -10.09
N LYS A 464 -4.77 23.95 -9.01
CA LYS A 464 -6.09 24.38 -8.50
C LYS A 464 -7.16 24.51 -9.59
N PRO A 465 -7.41 23.46 -10.40
CA PRO A 465 -8.35 23.53 -11.51
C PRO A 465 -9.78 23.70 -11.00
N GLN A 466 -10.57 24.57 -11.65
CA GLN A 466 -12.02 24.71 -11.34
C GLN A 466 -12.82 23.45 -11.67
N LYS A 467 -12.35 22.67 -12.65
CA LYS A 467 -12.90 21.38 -13.04
C LYS A 467 -11.77 20.36 -13.05
N PRO A 468 -11.46 19.77 -11.89
CA PRO A 468 -10.39 18.78 -11.75
C PRO A 468 -10.60 17.62 -12.73
N LYS A 469 -9.54 17.24 -13.45
CA LYS A 469 -9.56 16.10 -14.38
C LYS A 469 -9.42 14.76 -13.68
N SER A 470 -9.01 14.78 -12.41
CA SER A 470 -8.93 13.61 -11.54
C SER A 470 -9.12 14.03 -10.08
N SER A 471 -9.22 13.04 -9.19
CA SER A 471 -9.23 13.24 -7.74
C SER A 471 -7.85 13.06 -7.09
N TYR A 472 -6.77 13.11 -7.87
CA TYR A 472 -5.41 12.90 -7.39
C TYR A 472 -4.68 14.22 -7.20
N ALA A 473 -4.49 14.62 -5.94
CA ALA A 473 -3.75 15.80 -5.56
C ALA A 473 -2.27 15.51 -5.35
N VAL A 474 -1.41 16.45 -5.73
CA VAL A 474 0.02 16.44 -5.43
C VAL A 474 0.23 16.95 -4.00
N PRO A 475 0.68 16.11 -3.06
CA PRO A 475 1.00 16.56 -1.73
C PRO A 475 2.33 17.33 -1.73
N GLY A 476 2.60 18.06 -0.65
CA GLY A 476 3.76 18.95 -0.52
C GLY A 476 5.09 18.24 -0.30
N VAL A 477 5.44 17.24 -1.11
CA VAL A 477 6.75 16.57 -1.10
C VAL A 477 7.19 16.28 -2.53
N TYR A 478 8.42 16.68 -2.87
CA TYR A 478 8.92 16.67 -4.23
C TYR A 478 10.40 16.31 -4.23
N ILE A 479 10.83 15.48 -5.18
CA ILE A 479 12.22 15.05 -5.32
C ILE A 479 12.70 15.43 -6.72
N TYR A 480 13.86 16.06 -6.84
CA TYR A 480 14.43 16.47 -8.12
C TYR A 480 15.94 16.28 -8.15
N ASP A 481 16.49 16.21 -9.36
CA ASP A 481 17.90 16.53 -9.55
C ASP A 481 18.17 18.04 -9.50
N ASN A 482 19.46 18.42 -9.52
CA ASN A 482 19.89 19.80 -9.37
C ASN A 482 19.43 20.74 -10.52
N ARG A 483 18.93 20.21 -11.64
CA ARG A 483 18.40 21.04 -12.74
C ARG A 483 17.18 21.87 -12.30
N VAL A 484 16.52 21.44 -11.22
CA VAL A 484 15.40 22.15 -10.61
C VAL A 484 15.72 23.61 -10.28
N ILE A 485 16.98 23.95 -9.96
CA ILE A 485 17.40 25.33 -9.67
C ILE A 485 17.15 26.23 -10.88
N ASN A 486 17.63 25.80 -12.05
CA ASN A 486 17.50 26.57 -13.29
C ASN A 486 16.06 26.58 -13.80
N ILE A 487 15.35 25.45 -13.65
CA ILE A 487 13.92 25.37 -13.98
C ILE A 487 13.14 26.36 -13.11
N ALA A 488 13.36 26.39 -11.80
CA ALA A 488 12.69 27.29 -10.86
C ALA A 488 12.93 28.77 -11.18
N LYS A 489 14.17 29.16 -11.53
CA LYS A 489 14.52 30.52 -11.98
C LYS A 489 13.78 30.92 -13.27
N GLY A 490 13.41 29.96 -14.10
CA GLY A 490 12.68 30.18 -15.35
C GLY A 490 11.16 30.28 -15.18
N VAL A 491 10.60 29.92 -14.01
CA VAL A 491 9.16 29.97 -13.76
C VAL A 491 8.69 31.42 -13.69
N LYS A 492 7.68 31.75 -14.50
CA LYS A 492 7.11 33.11 -14.52
C LYS A 492 6.07 33.28 -13.41
N PRO A 493 6.03 34.44 -12.72
CA PRO A 493 4.98 34.73 -11.77
C PRO A 493 3.59 34.72 -12.42
N THR A 494 2.60 34.24 -11.68
CA THR A 494 1.19 34.31 -12.02
C THR A 494 0.62 35.71 -11.80
N TRP A 495 -0.66 35.91 -12.10
CA TRP A 495 -1.40 37.14 -11.81
C TRP A 495 -1.43 37.51 -10.31
N ARG A 496 -1.14 36.55 -9.41
CA ARG A 496 -1.01 36.78 -7.96
C ARG A 496 0.40 37.21 -7.52
N ALA A 497 1.31 37.42 -8.47
CA ALA A 497 2.73 37.66 -8.23
C ALA A 497 3.48 36.51 -7.51
N GLU A 498 2.90 35.31 -7.51
CA GLU A 498 3.51 34.07 -6.99
C GLU A 498 3.86 33.11 -8.14
N THR A 499 4.88 32.27 -7.94
CA THR A 499 5.27 31.19 -8.85
C THR A 499 4.66 29.86 -8.43
N ASP A 500 4.11 29.11 -9.39
CA ASP A 500 3.44 27.83 -9.12
C ASP A 500 4.41 26.64 -9.30
N ILE A 501 4.43 25.72 -8.32
CA ILE A 501 5.26 24.50 -8.38
C ILE A 501 4.88 23.58 -9.54
N VAL A 502 3.61 23.62 -9.97
CA VAL A 502 3.12 22.86 -11.11
C VAL A 502 3.88 23.19 -12.40
N GLU A 503 4.40 24.41 -12.55
CA GLU A 503 5.22 24.76 -13.71
C GLU A 503 6.59 24.05 -13.70
N VAL A 504 7.14 23.78 -12.51
CA VAL A 504 8.34 22.92 -12.36
C VAL A 504 8.00 21.47 -12.72
N HIS A 505 6.85 20.95 -12.26
CA HIS A 505 6.39 19.61 -12.60
C HIS A 505 6.23 19.46 -14.12
N LYS A 506 5.55 20.42 -14.77
CA LYS A 506 5.35 20.46 -16.22
C LYS A 506 6.66 20.52 -16.99
N ALA A 507 7.68 21.21 -16.48
CA ALA A 507 8.99 21.24 -17.12
C ALA A 507 9.62 19.83 -17.19
N TYR A 508 9.64 19.09 -16.08
CA TYR A 508 10.12 17.70 -16.07
C TYR A 508 9.21 16.76 -16.87
N LEU A 509 7.89 16.98 -16.85
CA LEU A 509 6.95 16.21 -17.65
C LEU A 509 7.19 16.40 -19.15
N GLY A 510 7.45 17.63 -19.60
CA GLY A 510 7.78 17.95 -20.98
C GLY A 510 9.11 17.36 -21.45
N LEU A 511 10.02 17.07 -20.51
CA LEU A 511 11.25 16.31 -20.76
C LEU A 511 11.04 14.79 -20.74
N ASN A 512 9.84 14.31 -20.39
CA ASN A 512 9.52 12.89 -20.15
C ASN A 512 10.41 12.28 -19.05
N GLU A 513 10.72 13.08 -18.03
CA GLU A 513 11.59 12.75 -16.89
C GLU A 513 10.88 13.01 -15.55
N LEU A 514 9.54 13.06 -15.55
CA LEU A 514 8.73 13.16 -14.34
C LEU A 514 8.14 11.80 -13.97
N ASP A 515 8.58 11.26 -12.84
CA ASP A 515 8.01 10.09 -12.15
C ASP A 515 6.91 10.54 -11.17
N VAL A 516 5.80 9.82 -11.11
CA VAL A 516 4.70 10.12 -10.19
C VAL A 516 4.31 8.87 -9.43
N ARG A 517 4.41 8.94 -8.09
CA ARG A 517 4.15 7.79 -7.21
C ARG A 517 2.95 8.01 -6.30
N MET A 518 2.25 6.94 -5.95
CA MET A 518 1.11 7.03 -5.02
C MET A 518 1.57 7.02 -3.55
N VAL A 519 1.07 7.97 -2.76
CA VAL A 519 1.23 7.93 -1.29
C VAL A 519 0.23 6.96 -0.69
N ARG A 520 0.68 6.14 0.28
CA ARG A 520 -0.16 5.21 1.04
C ARG A 520 -0.51 5.80 2.41
N GLY A 521 -1.72 5.57 2.89
CA GLY A 521 -2.15 6.10 4.19
C GLY A 521 -2.62 7.55 4.12
N SER A 522 -2.52 8.27 5.23
CA SER A 522 -3.15 9.57 5.40
C SER A 522 -2.16 10.70 5.19
N TRP A 523 -2.60 11.70 4.44
CA TRP A 523 -1.92 12.97 4.28
C TRP A 523 -2.77 14.08 4.89
N TYR A 524 -2.15 14.93 5.68
CA TYR A 524 -2.76 16.12 6.26
C TYR A 524 -1.97 17.36 5.86
N ASP A 525 -2.60 18.26 5.12
CA ASP A 525 -2.19 19.66 5.01
C ASP A 525 -2.80 20.41 6.19
N ALA A 526 -2.02 20.61 7.27
CA ALA A 526 -2.44 21.19 8.54
C ALA A 526 -2.67 22.73 8.43
N GLY A 527 -3.37 23.18 7.39
CA GLY A 527 -3.66 24.56 7.06
C GLY A 527 -4.98 25.12 7.59
N THR A 528 -5.87 24.31 8.18
CA THR A 528 -7.11 24.76 8.84
C THR A 528 -7.22 24.19 10.26
N PHE A 529 -8.13 24.72 11.08
CA PHE A 529 -8.30 24.23 12.46
C PHE A 529 -8.74 22.76 12.48
N GLU A 530 -9.60 22.38 11.55
CA GLU A 530 -10.11 21.02 11.39
C GLU A 530 -8.98 20.07 10.98
N SER A 531 -8.19 20.43 9.96
CA SER A 531 -7.09 19.57 9.52
C SER A 531 -5.97 19.49 10.56
N LEU A 532 -5.73 20.56 11.31
CA LEU A 532 -4.80 20.58 12.45
C LEU A 532 -5.26 19.64 13.58
N LEU A 533 -6.55 19.67 13.92
CA LEU A 533 -7.14 18.79 14.92
C LEU A 533 -7.08 17.32 14.47
N GLN A 534 -7.44 17.05 13.21
CA GLN A 534 -7.36 15.70 12.64
C GLN A 534 -5.93 15.16 12.68
N ALA A 535 -4.95 15.95 12.24
CA ALA A 535 -3.53 15.57 12.31
C ALA A 535 -3.08 15.31 13.75
N SER A 536 -3.56 16.11 14.71
CA SER A 536 -3.23 15.94 16.14
C SER A 536 -3.85 14.68 16.74
N ASN A 537 -5.09 14.36 16.38
CA ASN A 537 -5.77 13.13 16.82
C ASN A 537 -5.09 11.88 16.23
N GLU A 538 -4.70 11.93 14.96
CA GLU A 538 -3.94 10.86 14.33
C GLU A 538 -2.58 10.68 15.02
N ALA A 539 -1.83 11.78 15.23
CA ALA A 539 -0.56 11.74 15.95
C ALA A 539 -0.69 11.15 17.37
N ALA A 540 -1.72 11.56 18.12
CA ALA A 540 -2.00 11.04 19.45
C ALA A 540 -2.30 9.53 19.41
N THR A 541 -3.07 9.09 18.41
CA THR A 541 -3.40 7.68 18.20
C THR A 541 -2.14 6.85 17.90
N GLN A 542 -1.26 7.36 17.04
CA GLN A 542 -0.01 6.71 16.68
C GLN A 542 0.95 6.63 17.86
N GLU A 543 1.07 7.70 18.66
CA GLU A 543 1.92 7.70 19.85
C GLU A 543 1.37 6.79 20.94
N TYR A 544 0.05 6.80 21.15
CA TYR A 544 -0.61 5.88 22.08
C TYR A 544 -0.26 4.44 21.70
N LYS A 545 -0.48 4.04 20.44
CA LYS A 545 -0.12 2.70 19.93
C LYS A 545 1.34 2.31 20.26
N LYS A 546 2.30 3.22 20.10
CA LYS A 546 3.71 2.98 20.47
C LYS A 546 3.90 2.75 21.97
N GLN A 547 3.28 3.55 22.83
CA GLN A 547 3.49 3.52 24.29
C GLN A 547 2.98 2.27 24.98
N ILE A 548 1.82 1.76 24.57
CA ILE A 548 1.24 0.53 25.11
C ILE A 548 1.93 -0.73 24.58
N GLY A 549 3.01 -0.59 23.79
CA GLY A 549 3.64 -1.71 23.09
C GLY A 549 2.69 -2.38 22.09
N VAL A 550 1.56 -1.73 21.79
CA VAL A 550 0.54 -2.18 20.87
C VAL A 550 0.98 -1.77 19.50
N ASN A 551 1.89 -2.56 18.95
CA ASN A 551 2.07 -2.67 17.51
C ASN A 551 0.80 -3.27 16.89
N ASN A 552 -0.35 -2.60 16.96
CA ASN A 552 -1.68 -3.08 16.54
C ASN A 552 -2.11 -4.48 17.07
N ASP A 553 -1.34 -5.10 17.96
CA ASP A 553 -1.69 -6.33 18.66
C ASP A 553 -2.06 -5.95 20.10
N VAL A 554 -3.30 -6.26 20.50
CA VAL A 554 -3.86 -6.14 21.86
C VAL A 554 -4.51 -4.79 22.21
N PHE A 555 -5.74 -4.57 21.74
CA PHE A 555 -6.81 -3.98 22.57
C PHE A 555 -8.16 -4.60 22.20
N ILE A 556 -8.53 -5.70 22.86
CA ILE A 556 -9.93 -5.94 23.26
C ILE A 556 -9.90 -6.44 24.72
N ASN A 557 -10.72 -5.79 25.54
CA ASN A 557 -11.09 -6.07 26.93
C ASN A 557 -10.16 -5.62 28.06
N LYS A 558 -10.58 -4.55 28.74
CA LYS A 558 -10.94 -4.67 30.16
C LYS A 558 -12.29 -3.98 30.43
N LYS A 559 -13.09 -4.65 31.26
CA LYS A 559 -14.29 -4.15 31.93
C LYS A 559 -14.06 -2.83 32.64
#